data_AF-A0A9N9SXV6-F1
#
_entry.id   AF-A0A9N9SXV6-F1
#
_cell.length_a   1.000
_cell.length_b   1.000
_cell.length_c   1.000
_cell.angle_alpha   90.00
_cell.angle_beta   90.00
_cell.angle_gamma   90.00
#
_symmetry.space_group_name_H-M   'P 1'
#
loop_
_entity.id
_entity.type
_entity.pdbx_description
1 polymer ?
#
loop_
_entity_poly.entity_id
_entity_poly.type
_entity_poly.pdbx_seq_one_letter_code
_entity_poly.pdbx_strand_id
1 'polypeptide(L)'
;MSSVKVAVRVRPFNNREISRECKCIIQMSGNTTAITNPKADPNTKDAQKNFNFDYSYWSHDETDPAFSSQLLVYKDIGEEMLQHSFDGYNVCIFAYGQTGAGKSYTMMGKQEDGQEGIIPQICQDLFTRIRNNSSPDIKYSVEVSYMEIYCERVRDLLNPKNKGNLRVREHPLLGPYVEDLSKLAVMSYQDIHDLIDEGNKARTVAATNMNETSSRSHAVFTIFFTQQRADSTGAKGTRLKEGANINKSLTTLGKVISALAEIASKNKKSKKADFIPYRDSVLTWLLRENLGGNSKTAMIAAISPADINYDETLSTLRYADRAKQIVCKAIVNEDANAKLIRELKEEIQKLRELLKQEGIDVCEAKEALGYYEKKNKNTPYWWDEEIDTAIKQKKQKYEQYLSAKNRYKLV
;
A
#
# COMPACT_ATOMS: atom_id res chain seq x y z
N MET A 1 -0.23 -12.82 -7.67
CA MET A 1 0.48 -13.13 -6.40
C MET A 1 1.89 -12.59 -6.56
N SER A 2 2.42 -11.88 -5.57
CA SER A 2 3.78 -11.34 -5.59
C SER A 2 4.50 -11.75 -4.30
N SER A 3 5.72 -12.28 -4.42
CA SER A 3 6.58 -12.52 -3.27
C SER A 3 7.05 -11.21 -2.66
N VAL A 4 7.42 -11.25 -1.38
CA VAL A 4 8.10 -10.13 -0.72
C VAL A 4 9.44 -9.92 -1.42
N LYS A 5 9.70 -8.69 -1.84
CA LYS A 5 10.99 -8.29 -2.41
C LYS A 5 11.99 -8.08 -1.29
N VAL A 6 13.20 -8.63 -1.41
CA VAL A 6 14.21 -8.59 -0.36
C VAL A 6 15.50 -8.00 -0.90
N ALA A 7 15.95 -6.93 -0.25
CA ALA A 7 17.25 -6.33 -0.48
C ALA A 7 18.12 -6.43 0.78
N VAL A 8 19.42 -6.61 0.61
CA VAL A 8 20.40 -6.52 1.70
C VAL A 8 21.27 -5.29 1.48
N ARG A 9 21.60 -4.57 2.54
CA ARG A 9 22.49 -3.41 2.49
C ARG A 9 23.54 -3.47 3.57
N VAL A 10 24.80 -3.43 3.17
CA VAL A 10 25.94 -3.34 4.08
C VAL A 10 26.41 -1.90 4.21
N ARG A 11 26.64 -1.44 5.44
CA ARG A 11 27.12 -0.08 5.74
C ARG A 11 28.66 0.01 5.81
N PRO A 12 29.25 1.22 5.84
CA PRO A 12 30.66 1.40 6.18
C PRO A 12 30.96 0.97 7.61
N PHE A 13 32.24 0.80 7.96
CA PHE A 13 32.62 0.67 9.35
C PHE A 13 32.27 1.93 10.15
N ASN A 14 31.84 1.73 11.39
CA ASN A 14 31.69 2.83 12.34
C ASN A 14 33.00 3.06 13.13
N ASN A 15 33.08 4.18 13.84
CA ASN A 15 34.29 4.56 14.61
C ASN A 15 34.74 3.49 15.61
N ARG A 16 33.81 2.71 16.18
CA ARG A 16 34.12 1.64 17.13
C ARG A 16 34.72 0.41 16.43
N GLU A 17 34.26 0.11 15.22
CA GLU A 17 34.79 -1.01 14.42
C GLU A 17 36.17 -0.65 13.86
N ILE A 18 36.37 0.60 13.43
CA ILE A 18 37.68 1.11 12.99
C ILE A 18 38.68 1.08 14.16
N SER A 19 38.31 1.60 15.34
CA SER A 19 39.20 1.65 16.49
C SER A 19 39.55 0.27 17.08
N ARG A 20 38.74 -0.75 16.76
CA ARG A 20 38.99 -2.14 17.13
C ARG A 20 39.64 -2.95 16.02
N GLU A 21 40.02 -2.31 14.91
CA GLU A 21 40.65 -2.96 13.75
C GLU A 21 39.83 -4.16 13.26
N CYS A 22 38.50 -4.03 13.26
CA CYS A 22 37.60 -5.10 12.84
C CYS A 22 37.83 -5.47 11.38
N LYS A 23 37.67 -6.75 11.05
CA LYS A 23 37.83 -7.26 9.68
C LYS A 23 36.49 -7.26 8.95
N CYS A 24 36.52 -6.94 7.66
CA CYS A 24 35.34 -7.01 6.81
C CYS A 24 35.06 -8.49 6.46
N ILE A 25 33.88 -8.98 6.85
CA ILE A 25 33.46 -10.37 6.61
C ILE A 25 32.39 -10.49 5.53
N ILE A 26 31.99 -9.37 4.90
CA ILE A 26 30.96 -9.32 3.88
C ILE A 26 31.58 -9.06 2.52
N GLN A 27 31.11 -9.80 1.52
CA GLN A 27 31.42 -9.58 0.11
C GLN A 27 30.11 -9.60 -0.67
N MET A 28 29.94 -8.68 -1.61
CA MET A 28 28.75 -8.62 -2.45
C MET A 28 29.15 -8.62 -3.92
N SER A 29 28.46 -9.41 -4.73
CA SER A 29 28.66 -9.46 -6.18
C SER A 29 27.31 -9.69 -6.87
N GLY A 30 26.89 -8.71 -7.66
CA GLY A 30 25.53 -8.65 -8.21
C GLY A 30 24.50 -8.80 -7.10
N ASN A 31 23.65 -9.83 -7.20
CA ASN A 31 22.59 -10.11 -6.24
C ASN A 31 23.00 -11.08 -5.11
N THR A 32 24.27 -11.46 -5.07
CA THR A 32 24.80 -12.43 -4.09
C THR A 32 25.49 -11.68 -2.95
N THR A 33 25.09 -11.98 -1.71
CA THR A 33 25.78 -11.56 -0.50
C THR A 33 26.46 -12.76 0.14
N ALA A 34 27.78 -12.70 0.32
CA ALA A 34 28.57 -13.71 0.98
C ALA A 34 29.05 -13.22 2.35
N ILE A 35 28.98 -14.10 3.35
CA ILE A 35 29.48 -13.87 4.71
C ILE A 35 30.55 -14.91 5.06
N THR A 36 31.71 -14.44 5.50
CA THR A 36 32.84 -15.27 5.92
C THR A 36 32.80 -15.48 7.44
N ASN A 37 32.97 -16.72 7.89
CA ASN A 37 33.05 -17.05 9.31
C ASN A 37 34.47 -16.82 9.83
N PRO A 38 34.71 -15.82 10.71
CA PRO A 38 36.05 -15.53 11.21
C PRO A 38 36.61 -16.63 12.13
N LYS A 39 35.76 -17.55 12.62
CA LYS A 39 36.15 -18.64 13.53
C LYS A 39 36.35 -19.98 12.83
N ALA A 40 35.99 -20.10 11.55
CA ALA A 40 36.11 -21.34 10.80
C ALA A 40 37.46 -21.44 10.08
N ASP A 41 37.95 -22.67 9.89
CA ASP A 41 39.11 -22.93 9.02
C ASP A 41 38.74 -22.59 7.57
N PRO A 42 39.51 -21.73 6.87
CA PRO A 42 39.25 -21.31 5.49
C PRO A 42 39.06 -22.45 4.49
N ASN A 43 39.61 -23.63 4.76
CA ASN A 43 39.51 -24.80 3.87
C ASN A 43 38.21 -25.61 4.07
N THR A 44 37.33 -25.19 4.98
CA THR A 44 36.09 -25.91 5.28
C THR A 44 34.89 -25.32 4.53
N LYS A 45 33.89 -26.17 4.25
CA LYS A 45 32.63 -25.72 3.63
C LYS A 45 31.85 -24.71 4.48
N ASP A 46 32.13 -24.63 5.78
CA ASP A 46 31.50 -23.66 6.69
C ASP A 46 32.23 -22.31 6.76
N ALA A 47 33.36 -22.16 6.04
CA ALA A 47 34.14 -20.93 6.01
C ALA A 47 33.37 -19.75 5.42
N GLN A 48 32.52 -19.99 4.42
CA GLN A 48 31.76 -18.95 3.74
C GLN A 48 30.34 -19.41 3.43
N LYS A 49 29.37 -18.52 3.61
CA LYS A 49 27.96 -18.76 3.27
C LYS A 49 27.48 -17.70 2.29
N ASN A 50 26.79 -18.14 1.26
CA ASN A 50 26.28 -17.28 0.18
C ASN A 50 24.76 -17.24 0.23
N PHE A 51 24.19 -16.06 0.01
CA PHE A 51 22.76 -15.81 -0.04
C PHE A 51 22.42 -15.01 -1.30
N ASN A 52 21.28 -15.30 -1.92
CA ASN A 52 20.84 -14.65 -3.16
C ASN A 52 19.53 -13.89 -2.94
N PHE A 53 19.61 -12.56 -3.05
CA PHE A 53 18.51 -11.64 -2.83
C PHE A 53 18.03 -11.02 -4.14
N ASP A 54 17.01 -10.16 -4.08
CA ASP A 54 16.62 -9.37 -5.25
C ASP A 54 17.65 -8.26 -5.51
N TYR A 55 18.22 -7.69 -4.42
CA TYR A 55 19.30 -6.69 -4.48
C TYR A 55 20.31 -6.90 -3.34
N SER A 56 21.59 -6.65 -3.61
CA SER A 56 22.66 -6.61 -2.60
C SER A 56 23.43 -5.29 -2.76
N TYR A 57 23.24 -4.37 -1.83
CA TYR A 57 23.80 -3.02 -1.86
C TYR A 57 25.10 -2.94 -1.06
N TRP A 58 26.21 -2.75 -1.77
CA TRP A 58 27.52 -2.48 -1.19
C TRP A 58 27.64 -0.99 -0.88
N SER A 59 27.32 -0.56 0.35
CA SER A 59 27.54 0.83 0.79
C SER A 59 28.74 0.94 1.74
N HIS A 60 29.75 0.07 1.63
CA HIS A 60 30.85 0.01 2.60
C HIS A 60 31.94 1.05 2.35
N ASP A 61 32.30 1.27 1.09
CA ASP A 61 33.37 2.18 0.67
C ASP A 61 32.89 3.02 -0.51
N GLU A 62 32.83 4.34 -0.33
CA GLU A 62 32.38 5.30 -1.34
C GLU A 62 33.32 5.39 -2.56
N THR A 63 34.57 4.93 -2.41
CA THR A 63 35.54 4.91 -3.52
C THR A 63 35.40 3.67 -4.40
N ASP A 64 34.64 2.67 -3.96
CA ASP A 64 34.40 1.45 -4.71
C ASP A 64 33.44 1.72 -5.88
N PRO A 65 33.78 1.32 -7.13
CA PRO A 65 32.87 1.43 -8.26
C PRO A 65 31.52 0.72 -8.07
N ALA A 66 31.45 -0.29 -7.19
CA ALA A 66 30.24 -1.00 -6.81
C ALA A 66 29.44 -0.29 -5.70
N PHE A 67 29.84 0.91 -5.28
CA PHE A 67 29.19 1.63 -4.20
C PHE A 67 27.71 1.92 -4.51
N SER A 68 26.86 1.56 -3.56
CA SER A 68 25.42 1.75 -3.61
C SER A 68 25.01 2.96 -2.77
N SER A 69 24.63 4.04 -3.44
CA SER A 69 24.18 5.29 -2.80
C SER A 69 22.72 5.21 -2.33
N GLN A 70 22.29 6.19 -1.52
CA GLN A 70 20.88 6.35 -1.13
C GLN A 70 19.95 6.45 -2.34
N LEU A 71 20.38 7.17 -3.39
CA LEU A 71 19.63 7.33 -4.62
C LEU A 71 19.45 6.00 -5.36
N LEU A 72 20.47 5.15 -5.41
CA LEU A 72 20.36 3.83 -6.05
C LEU A 72 19.32 2.96 -5.33
N VAL A 73 19.38 2.91 -4.00
CA VAL A 73 18.41 2.17 -3.19
C VAL A 73 16.98 2.67 -3.40
N TYR A 74 16.79 3.99 -3.54
CA TYR A 74 15.50 4.57 -3.86
C TYR A 74 15.02 4.22 -5.28
N LYS A 75 15.89 4.29 -6.29
CA LYS A 75 15.53 3.93 -7.66
C LYS A 75 15.09 2.46 -7.78
N ASP A 76 15.81 1.56 -7.13
CA ASP A 76 15.57 0.12 -7.25
C ASP A 76 14.34 -0.36 -6.44
N ILE A 77 14.04 0.28 -5.30
CA ILE A 77 12.92 -0.10 -4.41
C ILE A 77 11.85 0.98 -4.35
N GLY A 78 12.23 2.21 -4.03
CA GLY A 78 11.32 3.32 -3.76
C GLY A 78 10.44 3.71 -4.95
N GLU A 79 11.02 3.87 -6.15
CA GLU A 79 10.27 4.29 -7.34
C GLU A 79 9.17 3.29 -7.73
N GLU A 80 9.49 1.99 -7.69
CA GLU A 80 8.52 0.93 -7.98
C GLU A 80 7.41 0.88 -6.92
N MET A 81 7.79 0.99 -5.64
CA MET A 81 6.84 0.98 -4.53
C MET A 81 5.92 2.20 -4.56
N LEU A 82 6.45 3.37 -4.92
CA LEU A 82 5.63 4.55 -5.16
C LEU A 82 4.70 4.35 -6.35
N GLN A 83 5.17 3.75 -7.45
CA GLN A 83 4.32 3.44 -8.60
C GLN A 83 3.15 2.53 -8.20
N HIS A 84 3.41 1.45 -7.45
CA HIS A 84 2.34 0.59 -6.92
C HIS A 84 1.31 1.36 -6.08
N SER A 85 1.76 2.40 -5.36
CA SER A 85 0.86 3.25 -4.58
C SER A 85 -0.05 4.10 -5.48
N PHE A 86 0.48 4.62 -6.61
CA PHE A 86 -0.31 5.30 -7.64
C PHE A 86 -1.27 4.37 -8.39
N ASP A 87 -0.91 3.10 -8.53
CA ASP A 87 -1.77 2.07 -9.10
C ASP A 87 -2.86 1.59 -8.12
N GLY A 88 -2.89 2.11 -6.89
CA GLY A 88 -3.90 1.83 -5.87
C GLY A 88 -3.62 0.60 -5.00
N TYR A 89 -2.41 0.05 -5.03
CA TYR A 89 -2.01 -1.04 -4.13
C TYR A 89 -1.62 -0.49 -2.75
N ASN A 90 -1.86 -1.30 -1.71
CA ASN A 90 -1.19 -1.08 -0.42
C ASN A 90 0.28 -1.45 -0.57
N VAL A 91 1.16 -0.65 0.04
CA VAL A 91 2.60 -0.81 -0.08
C VAL A 91 3.23 -0.75 1.30
N CYS A 92 4.23 -1.61 1.55
CA CYS A 92 4.99 -1.61 2.79
C CYS A 92 6.48 -1.81 2.50
N ILE A 93 7.30 -0.89 3.00
CA ILE A 93 8.77 -1.01 3.02
C ILE A 93 9.19 -1.01 4.49
N PHE A 94 9.94 -2.02 4.92
CA PHE A 94 10.46 -2.06 6.28
C PHE A 94 11.95 -2.42 6.30
N ALA A 95 12.68 -1.79 7.22
CA ALA A 95 14.09 -2.08 7.47
C ALA A 95 14.25 -3.02 8.66
N TYR A 96 15.09 -4.05 8.51
CA TYR A 96 15.36 -5.05 9.53
C TYR A 96 16.86 -5.24 9.72
N GLY A 97 17.30 -5.62 10.93
CA GLY A 97 18.71 -5.85 11.26
C GLY A 97 19.06 -5.36 12.67
N GLN A 98 20.27 -5.64 13.12
CA GLN A 98 20.74 -5.24 14.46
C GLN A 98 20.77 -3.71 14.65
N THR A 99 20.85 -3.27 15.91
CA THR A 99 21.07 -1.86 16.25
C THR A 99 22.38 -1.36 15.64
N GLY A 100 22.34 -0.15 15.09
CA GLY A 100 23.49 0.42 14.40
C GLY A 100 23.80 -0.18 13.02
N ALA A 101 22.99 -1.11 12.49
CA ALA A 101 23.24 -1.69 11.16
C ALA A 101 22.89 -0.76 9.98
N GLY A 102 22.21 0.37 10.22
CA GLY A 102 21.82 1.32 9.17
C GLY A 102 20.33 1.33 8.80
N LYS A 103 19.45 0.77 9.64
CA LYS A 103 17.98 0.80 9.43
C LYS A 103 17.43 2.22 9.27
N SER A 104 17.68 3.09 10.26
CA SER A 104 17.22 4.48 10.23
C SER A 104 17.88 5.28 9.11
N TYR A 105 19.16 5.03 8.83
CA TYR A 105 19.86 5.65 7.70
C TYR A 105 19.24 5.26 6.34
N THR A 106 18.81 4.01 6.18
CA THR A 106 18.14 3.59 4.94
C THR A 106 16.75 4.21 4.80
N MET A 107 15.95 4.23 5.87
CA MET A 107 14.57 4.72 5.82
C MET A 107 14.49 6.25 5.81
N MET A 108 15.27 6.93 6.65
CA MET A 108 15.22 8.39 6.83
C MET A 108 16.41 9.09 6.19
N GLY A 109 17.60 8.49 6.26
CA GLY A 109 18.84 9.13 5.81
C GLY A 109 19.42 10.10 6.83
N LYS A 110 20.28 10.99 6.34
CA LYS A 110 20.79 12.16 7.06
C LYS A 110 20.15 13.42 6.50
N GLN A 111 20.14 14.49 7.30
CA GLN A 111 19.76 15.84 6.86
C GLN A 111 20.94 16.51 6.11
N GLU A 112 21.47 15.81 5.11
CA GLU A 112 22.56 16.26 4.23
C GLU A 112 22.11 16.00 2.78
N ASP A 113 22.37 16.95 1.88
CA ASP A 113 21.97 16.82 0.48
C ASP A 113 22.56 15.55 -0.15
N GLY A 114 21.71 14.74 -0.77
CA GLY A 114 22.09 13.46 -1.39
C GLY A 114 22.19 12.27 -0.42
N GLN A 115 21.94 12.48 0.87
CA GLN A 115 21.94 11.45 1.91
C GLN A 115 20.51 11.10 2.40
N GLU A 116 19.49 11.62 1.73
CA GLU A 116 18.09 11.39 2.06
C GLU A 116 17.72 9.91 1.94
N GLY A 117 16.98 9.37 2.90
CA GLY A 117 16.53 7.99 2.87
C GLY A 117 15.34 7.77 1.93
N ILE A 118 14.77 6.57 2.01
CA ILE A 118 13.60 6.19 1.22
C ILE A 118 12.38 7.07 1.52
N ILE A 119 12.11 7.39 2.79
CA ILE A 119 10.91 8.14 3.19
C ILE A 119 10.92 9.56 2.60
N PRO A 120 11.98 10.38 2.79
CA PRO A 120 12.05 11.69 2.16
C PRO A 120 11.93 11.65 0.63
N GLN A 121 12.66 10.75 -0.02
CA GLN A 121 12.66 10.64 -1.49
C GLN A 121 11.28 10.22 -2.02
N ILE A 122 10.60 9.25 -1.38
CA ILE A 122 9.21 8.88 -1.71
C ILE A 122 8.28 10.08 -1.57
N CYS A 123 8.38 10.83 -0.47
CA CYS A 123 7.49 11.97 -0.23
C CYS A 123 7.72 13.08 -1.26
N GLN A 124 8.97 13.36 -1.61
CA GLN A 124 9.31 14.37 -2.61
C GLN A 124 8.84 13.96 -4.01
N ASP A 125 9.04 12.70 -4.42
CA ASP A 125 8.57 12.19 -5.71
C ASP A 125 7.04 12.12 -5.75
N LEU A 126 6.38 11.68 -4.66
CA LEU A 126 4.92 11.68 -4.53
C LEU A 126 4.32 13.05 -4.84
N PHE A 127 4.79 14.10 -4.17
CA PHE A 127 4.30 15.46 -4.40
C PHE A 127 4.74 16.03 -5.75
N THR A 128 5.86 15.58 -6.31
CA THR A 128 6.29 15.95 -7.66
C THR A 128 5.35 15.36 -8.71
N ARG A 129 4.99 14.08 -8.60
CA ARG A 129 4.01 13.41 -9.47
C ARG A 129 2.61 13.99 -9.33
N ILE A 130 2.18 14.33 -8.11
CA ILE A 130 0.90 15.02 -7.87
C ILE A 130 0.87 16.38 -8.58
N ARG A 131 1.94 17.18 -8.48
CA ARG A 131 2.03 18.51 -9.13
C ARG A 131 2.14 18.42 -10.66
N ASN A 132 2.83 17.41 -11.17
CA ASN A 132 2.98 17.18 -12.61
C ASN A 132 1.74 16.54 -13.26
N ASN A 133 0.73 16.16 -12.48
CA ASN A 133 -0.51 15.63 -13.03
C ASN A 133 -1.21 16.68 -13.90
N SER A 134 -1.29 16.40 -15.20
CA SER A 134 -1.93 17.26 -16.19
C SER A 134 -3.44 17.02 -16.33
N SER A 135 -3.99 15.98 -15.67
CA SER A 135 -5.42 15.66 -15.76
C SER A 135 -6.22 16.48 -14.75
N PRO A 136 -7.10 17.40 -15.19
CA PRO A 136 -7.94 18.19 -14.29
C PRO A 136 -9.01 17.35 -13.59
N ASP A 137 -9.26 16.14 -14.10
CA ASP A 137 -10.27 15.21 -13.58
C ASP A 137 -9.72 14.35 -12.44
N ILE A 138 -8.45 14.50 -12.03
CA ILE A 138 -7.88 13.71 -10.94
C ILE A 138 -7.51 14.63 -9.77
N LYS A 139 -8.13 14.36 -8.63
CA LYS A 139 -7.83 15.00 -7.35
C LYS A 139 -7.05 14.05 -6.46
N TYR A 140 -6.10 14.61 -5.71
CA TYR A 140 -5.29 13.87 -4.76
C TYR A 140 -5.52 14.37 -3.34
N SER A 141 -5.48 13.46 -2.39
CA SER A 141 -5.44 13.76 -0.96
C SER A 141 -4.35 12.91 -0.31
N VAL A 142 -3.55 13.55 0.55
CA VAL A 142 -2.45 12.91 1.26
C VAL A 142 -2.63 13.19 2.74
N GLU A 143 -2.67 12.14 3.55
CA GLU A 143 -2.65 12.22 5.01
C GLU A 143 -1.51 11.37 5.55
N VAL A 144 -0.97 11.72 6.71
CA VAL A 144 0.11 10.96 7.36
C VAL A 144 -0.23 10.62 8.79
N SER A 145 0.26 9.47 9.24
CA SER A 145 0.28 9.08 10.65
C SER A 145 1.66 8.58 11.02
N TYR A 146 2.12 8.90 12.23
CA TYR A 146 3.39 8.41 12.74
C TYR A 146 3.20 7.87 14.15
N MET A 147 3.56 6.60 14.36
CA MET A 147 3.42 5.95 15.65
C MET A 147 4.68 5.21 16.05
N GLU A 148 4.79 5.01 17.37
CA GLU A 148 5.82 4.19 17.97
C GLU A 148 5.19 3.01 18.71
N ILE A 149 5.79 1.84 18.57
CA ILE A 149 5.46 0.64 19.35
C ILE A 149 6.65 0.34 20.24
N TYR A 150 6.47 0.45 21.55
CA TYR A 150 7.50 0.14 22.55
C TYR A 150 6.91 -0.73 23.65
N CYS A 151 7.50 -1.91 23.87
CA CYS A 151 7.01 -2.90 24.85
C CYS A 151 5.50 -3.18 24.73
N GLU A 152 5.04 -3.47 23.51
CA GLU A 152 3.61 -3.72 23.17
C GLU A 152 2.66 -2.53 23.46
N ARG A 153 3.20 -1.33 23.70
CA ARG A 153 2.42 -0.10 23.85
C ARG A 153 2.56 0.76 22.61
N VAL A 154 1.44 1.23 22.08
CA VAL A 154 1.36 2.11 20.91
C VAL A 154 1.24 3.56 21.38
N ARG A 155 2.07 4.43 20.82
CA ARG A 155 2.05 5.88 21.07
C ARG A 155 1.92 6.62 19.74
N ASP A 156 1.13 7.68 19.75
CA ASP A 156 1.05 8.62 18.66
C ASP A 156 2.23 9.60 18.74
N LEU A 157 3.05 9.66 17.69
CA LEU A 157 4.19 10.59 17.62
C LEU A 157 3.80 11.96 17.08
N LEU A 158 2.62 12.11 16.47
CA LEU A 158 2.12 13.38 15.91
C LEU A 158 1.20 14.13 16.88
N ASN A 159 0.83 13.50 18.01
CA ASN A 159 -0.05 14.12 18.99
C ASN A 159 0.62 14.19 20.37
N PRO A 160 1.32 15.29 20.70
CA PRO A 160 2.02 15.44 21.97
C PRO A 160 1.08 15.49 23.18
N LYS A 161 -0.22 15.75 22.97
CA LYS A 161 -1.23 15.74 24.03
C LYS A 161 -1.64 14.31 24.41
N ASN A 162 -1.54 13.36 23.47
CA ASN A 162 -1.94 11.99 23.70
C ASN A 162 -0.77 11.14 24.22
N LYS A 163 -0.52 11.23 25.54
CA LYS A 163 0.50 10.42 26.23
C LYS A 163 0.04 8.99 26.56
N GLY A 164 -1.19 8.63 26.16
CA GLY A 164 -1.80 7.34 26.46
C GLY A 164 -1.24 6.20 25.61
N ASN A 165 -1.49 4.97 26.04
CA ASN A 165 -1.32 3.79 25.18
C ASN A 165 -2.55 3.66 24.28
N LEU A 166 -2.35 3.79 22.97
CA LEU A 166 -3.42 3.59 22.00
C LEU A 166 -3.78 2.11 21.88
N ARG A 167 -5.07 1.82 21.67
CA ARG A 167 -5.58 0.46 21.55
C ARG A 167 -5.56 0.01 20.10
N VAL A 168 -5.08 -1.20 19.85
CA VAL A 168 -5.23 -1.86 18.55
C VAL A 168 -6.56 -2.58 18.50
N ARG A 169 -7.35 -2.31 17.46
CA ARG A 169 -8.65 -2.92 17.17
C ARG A 169 -8.62 -3.55 15.78
N GLU A 170 -9.64 -4.33 15.45
CA GLU A 170 -9.76 -4.95 14.13
C GLU A 170 -11.09 -4.55 13.48
N HIS A 171 -11.02 -4.04 12.26
CA HIS A 171 -12.18 -3.73 11.43
C HIS A 171 -12.39 -4.84 10.39
N PRO A 172 -13.63 -5.27 10.12
CA PRO A 172 -13.90 -6.37 9.17
C PRO A 172 -13.33 -6.17 7.76
N LEU A 173 -13.24 -4.91 7.30
CA LEU A 173 -12.73 -4.57 5.97
C LEU A 173 -11.29 -4.04 5.96
N LEU A 174 -10.87 -3.34 7.02
CA LEU A 174 -9.55 -2.66 7.05
C LEU A 174 -8.49 -3.52 7.75
N GLY A 175 -8.90 -4.59 8.44
CA GLY A 175 -8.02 -5.37 9.28
C GLY A 175 -7.63 -4.60 10.56
N PRO A 176 -6.48 -4.94 11.17
CA PRO A 176 -6.01 -4.34 12.40
C PRO A 176 -5.67 -2.86 12.21
N TYR A 177 -6.16 -2.01 13.11
CA TYR A 177 -5.93 -0.56 13.09
C TYR A 177 -5.76 -0.03 14.52
N VAL A 178 -5.12 1.13 14.63
CA VAL A 178 -4.95 1.81 15.92
C VAL A 178 -6.08 2.82 16.10
N GLU A 179 -6.85 2.63 17.16
CA GLU A 179 -7.91 3.57 17.56
C GLU A 179 -7.29 4.90 18.02
N ASP A 180 -7.90 6.02 17.63
CA ASP A 180 -7.49 7.39 17.98
C ASP A 180 -6.08 7.80 17.52
N LEU A 181 -5.48 7.07 16.58
CA LEU A 181 -4.22 7.47 15.95
C LEU A 181 -4.46 8.69 15.04
N SER A 182 -3.66 9.74 15.22
CA SER A 182 -3.78 10.97 14.44
C SER A 182 -3.46 10.73 12.97
N LYS A 183 -4.31 11.31 12.11
CA LYS A 183 -4.11 11.41 10.66
C LYS A 183 -4.12 12.88 10.30
N LEU A 184 -2.99 13.39 9.83
CA LEU A 184 -2.82 14.80 9.51
C LEU A 184 -2.75 14.96 8.00
N ALA A 185 -3.60 15.82 7.45
CA ALA A 185 -3.56 16.18 6.03
C ALA A 185 -2.31 17.02 5.75
N VAL A 186 -1.63 16.70 4.65
CA VAL A 186 -0.39 17.35 4.22
C VAL A 186 -0.50 17.77 2.76
N MET A 187 0.12 18.90 2.41
CA MET A 187 0.08 19.49 1.08
C MET A 187 1.47 19.56 0.43
N SER A 188 2.53 19.32 1.20
CA SER A 188 3.89 19.35 0.72
C SER A 188 4.80 18.34 1.43
N TYR A 189 5.97 18.09 0.84
CA TYR A 189 7.03 17.34 1.50
C TYR A 189 7.50 18.05 2.79
N GLN A 190 7.52 19.38 2.81
CA GLN A 190 7.94 20.14 3.99
C GLN A 190 7.03 19.86 5.19
N ASP A 191 5.71 19.79 4.96
CA ASP A 191 4.75 19.47 6.02
C ASP A 191 5.04 18.09 6.62
N ILE A 192 5.36 17.10 5.77
CA ILE A 192 5.72 15.75 6.20
C ILE A 192 7.05 15.76 6.98
N HIS A 193 8.06 16.48 6.46
CA HIS A 193 9.36 16.59 7.09
C HIS A 193 9.25 17.16 8.52
N ASP A 194 8.50 18.24 8.69
CA ASP A 194 8.30 18.89 9.98
C ASP A 194 7.60 17.94 10.99
N LEU A 195 6.58 17.20 10.53
CA LEU A 195 5.89 16.20 11.35
C LEU A 195 6.79 15.02 11.76
N ILE A 196 7.65 14.56 10.85
CA ILE A 196 8.64 13.51 11.14
C ILE A 196 9.65 14.00 12.17
N ASP A 197 10.15 15.22 12.01
CA ASP A 197 11.12 15.84 12.92
C ASP A 197 10.53 16.04 14.32
N GLU A 198 9.29 16.53 14.42
CA GLU A 198 8.56 16.63 15.68
C GLU A 198 8.37 15.26 16.34
N GLY A 199 7.94 14.25 15.57
CA GLY A 199 7.78 12.88 16.08
C GLY A 199 9.10 12.26 16.56
N ASN A 200 10.20 12.51 15.85
CA ASN A 200 11.53 12.04 16.24
C ASN A 200 12.06 12.73 17.50
N LYS A 201 11.76 14.02 17.69
CA LYS A 201 12.06 14.74 18.95
C LYS A 201 11.27 14.14 20.11
N ALA A 202 9.98 13.87 19.93
CA ALA A 202 9.14 13.23 20.95
C ALA A 202 9.68 11.85 21.36
N ARG A 203 10.15 11.07 20.38
CA ARG A 203 10.78 9.76 20.60
C ARG A 203 12.06 9.85 21.44
N THR A 204 12.89 10.85 21.18
CA THR A 204 14.17 11.08 21.88
C THR A 204 13.95 11.53 23.32
N VAL A 205 12.98 12.40 23.58
CA VAL A 205 12.66 12.88 24.94
C VAL A 205 12.14 11.74 25.83
N ALA A 206 11.44 10.74 25.29
CA ALA A 206 11.04 9.56 26.05
C ALA A 206 12.22 8.68 26.48
N ALA A 207 13.40 8.83 25.85
CA ALA A 207 14.58 8.01 26.07
C ALA A 207 15.46 8.47 27.24
N THR A 208 15.24 9.68 27.77
CA THR A 208 16.07 10.26 28.85
C THR A 208 15.86 9.58 30.22
N ASN A 209 14.89 8.65 30.33
CA ASN A 209 14.84 7.65 31.40
C ASN A 209 15.66 6.42 31.01
N MET A 210 16.99 6.50 31.20
CA MET A 210 17.97 5.40 31.16
C MET A 210 17.72 4.30 30.10
N ASN A 211 18.03 4.59 28.83
CA ASN A 211 18.64 3.73 27.80
C ASN A 211 18.42 4.32 26.39
N GLU A 212 19.29 4.00 25.43
CA GLU A 212 19.20 4.39 24.02
C GLU A 212 17.92 3.77 23.35
N THR A 213 16.78 4.42 23.58
CA THR A 213 15.42 3.85 23.41
C THR A 213 15.00 3.67 21.95
N SER A 214 15.58 4.41 21.01
CA SER A 214 15.26 4.30 19.57
C SER A 214 15.62 2.92 18.97
N SER A 215 16.51 2.17 19.62
CA SER A 215 16.89 0.83 19.21
C SER A 215 15.87 -0.26 19.60
N ARG A 216 15.06 0.00 20.64
CA ARG A 216 14.14 -0.96 21.26
C ARG A 216 12.67 -0.70 20.93
N SER A 217 12.37 0.40 20.24
CA SER A 217 11.04 0.71 19.77
C SER A 217 10.94 0.60 18.25
N HIS A 218 9.77 0.20 17.75
CA HIS A 218 9.45 0.20 16.33
C HIS A 218 8.78 1.53 15.98
N ALA A 219 9.19 2.14 14.88
CA ALA A 219 8.55 3.34 14.35
C ALA A 219 7.83 2.98 13.06
N VAL A 220 6.54 3.34 12.96
CA VAL A 220 5.70 3.07 11.79
C VAL A 220 5.18 4.40 11.28
N PHE A 221 5.65 4.79 10.10
CA PHE A 221 5.18 5.97 9.38
C PHE A 221 4.29 5.49 8.22
N THR A 222 3.08 6.02 8.14
CA THR A 222 2.08 5.63 7.13
C THR A 222 1.62 6.86 6.37
N ILE A 223 1.65 6.77 5.04
CA ILE A 223 1.07 7.75 4.14
C ILE A 223 -0.24 7.16 3.61
N PHE A 224 -1.36 7.84 3.88
CA PHE A 224 -2.64 7.55 3.27
C PHE A 224 -2.76 8.39 2.00
N PHE A 225 -2.62 7.74 0.86
CA PHE A 225 -2.71 8.37 -0.45
C PHE A 225 -4.03 8.01 -1.13
N THR A 226 -4.83 9.03 -1.45
CA THR A 226 -6.13 8.86 -2.11
C THR A 226 -6.13 9.58 -3.46
N GLN A 227 -6.45 8.84 -4.52
CA GLN A 227 -6.72 9.39 -5.85
C GLN A 227 -8.23 9.34 -6.12
N GLN A 228 -8.83 10.48 -6.48
CA GLN A 228 -10.23 10.58 -6.84
C GLN A 228 -10.36 11.08 -8.28
N ARG A 229 -11.08 10.33 -9.11
CA ARG A 229 -11.48 10.79 -10.44
C ARG A 229 -12.78 11.59 -10.32
N ALA A 230 -12.77 12.84 -10.75
CA ALA A 230 -13.96 13.63 -10.92
C ALA A 230 -14.84 12.95 -11.98
N ASP A 231 -16.08 12.66 -11.61
CA ASP A 231 -17.03 12.11 -12.55
C ASP A 231 -17.33 13.15 -13.64
N SER A 232 -17.09 12.76 -14.90
CA SER A 232 -17.60 13.42 -16.10
C SER A 232 -19.11 13.23 -16.25
N THR A 233 -19.86 13.27 -15.15
CA THR A 233 -21.30 13.51 -15.17
C THR A 233 -21.48 15.01 -15.20
N GLY A 234 -22.06 15.55 -16.28
CA GLY A 234 -22.27 16.98 -16.52
C GLY A 234 -23.19 17.71 -15.52
N ALA A 235 -23.26 17.29 -14.27
CA ALA A 235 -23.85 18.03 -13.17
C ALA A 235 -22.89 19.14 -12.71
N LYS A 236 -22.62 20.11 -13.59
CA LYS A 236 -22.05 21.39 -13.19
C LYS A 236 -23.15 22.18 -12.47
N GLY A 237 -23.00 22.37 -11.16
CA GLY A 237 -23.81 23.30 -10.37
C GLY A 237 -24.48 22.63 -9.17
N THR A 238 -24.20 23.19 -7.99
CA THR A 238 -24.95 23.08 -6.72
C THR A 238 -24.96 21.79 -5.87
N ARG A 239 -24.13 20.76 -6.11
CA ARG A 239 -24.06 19.57 -5.22
C ARG A 239 -22.67 19.16 -4.68
N LEU A 240 -21.76 20.13 -4.50
CA LEU A 240 -20.44 19.89 -3.89
C LEU A 240 -20.25 20.50 -2.48
N LYS A 241 -21.36 20.78 -1.76
CA LYS A 241 -21.32 21.33 -0.39
C LYS A 241 -22.19 20.62 0.66
N GLU A 242 -22.66 19.41 0.38
CA GLU A 242 -23.25 18.53 1.40
C GLU A 242 -22.66 17.14 1.26
N GLY A 243 -21.67 16.81 2.10
CA GLY A 243 -21.01 15.51 2.04
C GLY A 243 -19.99 15.27 3.12
N ALA A 244 -20.16 15.88 4.30
CA ALA A 244 -19.33 15.60 5.46
C ALA A 244 -20.09 15.98 6.73
N ASN A 245 -21.05 15.15 7.13
CA ASN A 245 -21.20 14.65 8.50
C ASN A 245 -22.60 14.07 8.81
N ILE A 246 -22.56 12.84 9.34
CA ILE A 246 -23.42 12.25 10.39
C ILE A 246 -24.59 11.33 9.99
N ASN A 247 -24.47 10.10 10.55
CA ASN A 247 -25.45 9.04 10.87
C ASN A 247 -25.93 8.15 9.69
N LYS A 248 -25.99 6.81 9.77
CA LYS A 248 -26.13 5.90 10.93
C LYS A 248 -25.79 4.47 10.48
N SER A 249 -24.63 3.96 10.88
CA SER A 249 -24.32 2.55 10.72
C SER A 249 -25.14 1.70 11.71
N LEU A 250 -25.49 0.48 11.28
CA LEU A 250 -25.62 -0.71 12.13
C LEU A 250 -26.95 -1.08 12.82
N THR A 251 -28.12 -0.59 12.37
CA THR A 251 -29.39 -1.35 12.57
C THR A 251 -29.60 -2.41 11.47
N THR A 252 -28.88 -2.33 10.34
CA THR A 252 -29.01 -3.23 9.19
C THR A 252 -28.12 -4.48 9.28
N LEU A 253 -27.07 -4.47 10.11
CA LEU A 253 -26.18 -5.62 10.29
C LEU A 253 -26.84 -6.77 11.08
N GLY A 254 -27.80 -6.46 11.96
CA GLY A 254 -28.54 -7.47 12.75
C GLY A 254 -29.43 -8.40 11.90
N LYS A 255 -29.91 -7.93 10.73
CA LYS A 255 -30.72 -8.75 9.82
C LYS A 255 -29.89 -9.70 8.95
N VAL A 256 -28.64 -9.33 8.68
CA VAL A 256 -27.69 -10.13 7.88
C VAL A 256 -27.12 -11.30 8.69
N ILE A 257 -26.93 -11.12 10.00
CA ILE A 257 -26.43 -12.17 10.90
C ILE A 257 -27.44 -13.32 11.07
N SER A 258 -28.74 -13.02 11.15
CA SER A 258 -29.78 -14.05 11.23
C SER A 258 -29.93 -14.87 9.94
N ALA A 259 -29.73 -14.26 8.77
CA ALA A 259 -29.80 -14.95 7.48
C ALA A 259 -28.59 -15.87 7.21
N LEU A 260 -27.40 -15.49 7.71
CA LEU A 260 -26.18 -16.29 7.56
C LEU A 260 -26.11 -17.47 8.54
N ALA A 261 -26.77 -17.38 9.70
CA ALA A 261 -26.82 -18.45 10.70
C ALA A 261 -27.66 -19.67 10.24
N GLU A 262 -28.69 -19.47 9.40
CA GLU A 262 -29.49 -20.58 8.86
C GLU A 262 -28.77 -21.37 7.76
N ILE A 263 -27.92 -20.71 6.96
CA ILE A 263 -27.18 -21.33 5.83
C ILE A 263 -26.04 -22.23 6.32
N ALA A 264 -25.45 -21.95 7.49
CA ALA A 264 -24.34 -22.72 8.06
C ALA A 264 -24.76 -24.11 8.62
N SER A 265 -26.06 -24.43 8.64
CA SER A 265 -26.59 -25.66 9.23
C SER A 265 -26.43 -26.93 8.37
N LYS A 266 -25.81 -26.89 7.18
CA LYS A 266 -25.56 -28.10 6.37
C LYS A 266 -24.12 -28.22 5.82
N ASN A 267 -23.35 -29.02 6.55
CA ASN A 267 -22.27 -29.95 6.17
C ASN A 267 -20.93 -29.45 5.55
N LYS A 268 -20.01 -29.20 6.49
CA LYS A 268 -18.54 -29.35 6.46
C LYS A 268 -17.98 -30.49 5.59
N LYS A 269 -16.84 -30.23 4.93
CA LYS A 269 -15.58 -30.98 5.15
C LYS A 269 -14.36 -30.07 4.90
N SER A 270 -13.39 -30.18 5.82
CA SER A 270 -12.38 -29.21 6.22
C SER A 270 -11.11 -29.15 5.36
N LYS A 271 -10.59 -27.93 5.12
CA LYS A 271 -9.14 -27.67 5.03
C LYS A 271 -8.77 -26.70 6.15
N LYS A 272 -8.10 -27.19 7.20
CA LYS A 272 -7.47 -26.33 8.21
C LYS A 272 -6.39 -25.52 7.49
N ALA A 273 -6.56 -24.20 7.38
CA ALA A 273 -5.46 -23.31 7.13
C ALA A 273 -4.60 -23.31 8.42
N ASP A 274 -3.30 -23.55 8.29
CA ASP A 274 -2.37 -23.50 9.42
C ASP A 274 -2.50 -22.16 10.14
N PHE A 275 -2.62 -22.20 11.47
CA PHE A 275 -2.78 -21.02 12.29
C PHE A 275 -1.47 -20.23 12.29
N ILE A 276 -1.48 -19.03 11.68
CA ILE A 276 -0.35 -18.10 11.72
C ILE A 276 -0.57 -17.13 12.89
N PRO A 277 0.35 -17.07 13.89
CA PRO A 277 0.14 -16.35 15.14
C PRO A 277 0.39 -14.84 15.04
N TYR A 278 -0.32 -14.14 14.13
CA TYR A 278 -0.19 -12.68 13.97
C TYR A 278 -0.64 -11.89 15.21
N ARG A 279 -1.34 -12.51 16.16
CA ARG A 279 -1.86 -11.81 17.36
C ARG A 279 -0.90 -11.85 18.55
N ASP A 280 0.24 -12.53 18.41
CA ASP A 280 1.20 -12.70 19.50
C ASP A 280 1.99 -11.41 19.80
N SER A 281 2.03 -10.46 18.86
CA SER A 281 2.52 -9.11 19.12
C SER A 281 1.73 -8.04 18.38
N VAL A 282 1.71 -6.83 18.94
CA VAL A 282 1.09 -5.65 18.34
C VAL A 282 1.66 -5.37 16.95
N LEU A 283 2.98 -5.49 16.80
CA LEU A 283 3.64 -5.24 15.52
C LEU A 283 3.21 -6.26 14.45
N THR A 284 3.24 -7.56 14.78
CA THR A 284 2.84 -8.60 13.81
C THR A 284 1.35 -8.55 13.50
N TRP A 285 0.53 -8.07 14.44
CA TRP A 285 -0.89 -7.89 14.23
C TRP A 285 -1.15 -6.73 13.26
N LEU A 286 -0.53 -5.58 13.49
CA LEU A 286 -0.62 -4.42 12.61
C LEU A 286 -0.04 -4.68 11.21
N LEU A 287 1.02 -5.48 11.11
CA LEU A 287 1.65 -5.84 9.84
C LEU A 287 1.05 -7.08 9.18
N ARG A 288 -0.04 -7.65 9.70
CA ARG A 288 -0.66 -8.86 9.15
C ARG A 288 -0.95 -8.75 7.67
N GLU A 289 -1.55 -7.64 7.24
CA GLU A 289 -1.88 -7.44 5.82
C GLU A 289 -0.63 -7.23 4.95
N ASN A 290 0.48 -6.79 5.56
CA ASN A 290 1.76 -6.59 4.89
C ASN A 290 2.58 -7.89 4.77
N LEU A 291 2.34 -8.88 5.63
CA LEU A 291 3.07 -10.15 5.62
C LEU A 291 2.12 -11.28 5.19
N GLY A 292 1.92 -11.43 3.88
CA GLY A 292 1.08 -12.49 3.30
C GLY A 292 -0.38 -12.09 3.02
N GLY A 293 -0.76 -10.84 3.27
CA GLY A 293 -2.09 -10.29 2.98
C GLY A 293 -2.14 -9.41 1.73
N ASN A 294 -3.00 -8.38 1.77
CA ASN A 294 -3.17 -7.41 0.69
C ASN A 294 -2.13 -6.28 0.75
N SER A 295 -0.91 -6.56 0.29
CA SER A 295 0.17 -5.56 0.22
C SER A 295 1.24 -5.95 -0.80
N LYS A 296 1.88 -4.95 -1.41
CA LYS A 296 3.17 -5.07 -2.09
C LYS A 296 4.25 -4.73 -1.06
N THR A 297 5.11 -5.70 -0.78
CA THR A 297 5.98 -5.59 0.40
C THR A 297 7.44 -5.77 0.02
N ALA A 298 8.28 -4.87 0.54
CA ALA A 298 9.72 -4.92 0.43
C ALA A 298 10.40 -4.92 1.80
N MET A 299 11.37 -5.80 1.99
CA MET A 299 12.23 -5.86 3.15
C MET A 299 13.63 -5.37 2.78
N ILE A 300 14.19 -4.47 3.58
CA ILE A 300 15.61 -4.08 3.47
C ILE A 300 16.35 -4.53 4.72
N ALA A 301 17.16 -5.57 4.57
CA ALA A 301 18.01 -6.10 5.63
C ALA A 301 19.32 -5.30 5.71
N ALA A 302 19.45 -4.47 6.74
CA ALA A 302 20.65 -3.70 7.02
C ALA A 302 21.62 -4.54 7.87
N ILE A 303 22.88 -4.64 7.44
CA ILE A 303 23.90 -5.49 8.07
C ILE A 303 25.20 -4.72 8.38
N SER A 304 25.94 -5.19 9.39
CA SER A 304 27.30 -4.70 9.68
C SER A 304 28.32 -5.49 8.85
N PRO A 305 29.38 -4.84 8.34
CA PRO A 305 30.51 -5.53 7.70
C PRO A 305 31.46 -6.22 8.69
N ALA A 306 31.37 -5.92 10.00
CA ALA A 306 32.40 -6.29 10.97
C ALA A 306 32.30 -7.73 11.48
N ASP A 307 33.45 -8.40 11.59
CA ASP A 307 33.63 -9.74 12.17
C ASP A 307 33.04 -9.90 13.57
N ILE A 308 33.16 -8.88 14.42
CA ILE A 308 32.56 -8.88 15.78
C ILE A 308 31.03 -9.03 15.77
N ASN A 309 30.37 -8.76 14.64
CA ASN A 309 28.92 -8.84 14.45
C ASN A 309 28.51 -10.06 13.59
N TYR A 310 29.39 -11.05 13.41
CA TYR A 310 29.13 -12.22 12.55
C TYR A 310 27.79 -12.90 12.85
N ASP A 311 27.51 -13.22 14.11
CA ASP A 311 26.33 -14.01 14.50
C ASP A 311 25.02 -13.25 14.21
N GLU A 312 24.99 -11.95 14.52
CA GLU A 312 23.85 -11.06 14.24
C GLU A 312 23.64 -10.84 12.74
N THR A 313 24.72 -10.67 11.99
CA THR A 313 24.68 -10.49 10.54
C THR A 313 24.19 -11.76 9.85
N LEU A 314 24.69 -12.93 10.25
CA LEU A 314 24.23 -14.22 9.74
C LEU A 314 22.75 -14.47 10.06
N SER A 315 22.31 -14.12 11.28
CA SER A 315 20.91 -14.21 11.68
C SER A 315 20.01 -13.33 10.80
N THR A 316 20.45 -12.09 10.53
CA THR A 316 19.76 -11.15 9.65
C THR A 316 19.64 -11.68 8.21
N LEU A 317 20.72 -12.21 7.65
CA LEU A 317 20.73 -12.81 6.31
C LEU A 317 19.79 -14.01 6.20
N ARG A 318 19.80 -14.90 7.19
CA ARG A 318 18.87 -16.05 7.26
C ARG A 318 17.42 -15.63 7.41
N TYR A 319 17.15 -14.53 8.11
CA TYR A 319 15.81 -13.98 8.23
C TYR A 319 15.32 -13.41 6.88
N ALA A 320 16.18 -12.65 6.21
CA ALA A 320 15.92 -12.08 4.88
C ALA A 320 15.66 -13.19 3.83
N ASP A 321 16.45 -14.27 3.85
CA ASP A 321 16.29 -15.40 2.95
C ASP A 321 14.93 -16.12 3.12
N ARG A 322 14.46 -16.24 4.36
CA ARG A 322 13.11 -16.76 4.65
C ARG A 322 12.01 -15.80 4.23
N ALA A 323 12.20 -14.49 4.42
CA ALA A 323 11.19 -13.48 4.09
C ALA A 323 10.82 -13.48 2.61
N LYS A 324 11.78 -13.78 1.72
CA LYS A 324 11.58 -13.92 0.27
C LYS A 324 10.52 -14.95 -0.11
N GLN A 325 10.29 -15.96 0.73
CA GLN A 325 9.32 -17.03 0.50
C GLN A 325 7.87 -16.62 0.83
N ILE A 326 7.68 -15.46 1.47
CA ILE A 326 6.35 -14.96 1.80
C ILE A 326 5.68 -14.46 0.52
N VAL A 327 4.47 -14.95 0.26
CA VAL A 327 3.66 -14.56 -0.90
C VAL A 327 2.51 -13.68 -0.46
N CYS A 328 2.47 -12.45 -0.97
CA CYS A 328 1.38 -11.51 -0.74
C CYS A 328 0.35 -11.54 -1.90
N LYS A 329 -0.90 -11.28 -1.54
CA LYS A 329 -2.05 -11.19 -2.45
C LYS A 329 -2.52 -9.74 -2.57
N ALA A 330 -1.65 -8.90 -3.11
CA ALA A 330 -1.97 -7.50 -3.38
C ALA A 330 -3.11 -7.37 -4.41
N ILE A 331 -4.09 -6.53 -4.09
CA ILE A 331 -5.19 -6.13 -4.96
C ILE A 331 -5.23 -4.60 -5.04
N VAL A 332 -5.78 -4.08 -6.14
CA VAL A 332 -6.04 -2.65 -6.29
C VAL A 332 -7.21 -2.28 -5.37
N ASN A 333 -7.00 -1.29 -4.50
CA ASN A 333 -8.00 -0.83 -3.56
C ASN A 333 -8.82 0.30 -4.19
N GLU A 334 -10.03 -0.04 -4.64
CA GLU A 334 -11.02 0.91 -5.16
C GLU A 334 -12.21 0.98 -4.21
N ASP A 335 -12.83 2.16 -4.07
CA ASP A 335 -14.13 2.26 -3.39
C ASP A 335 -15.16 1.38 -4.11
N ALA A 336 -16.02 0.70 -3.36
CA ALA A 336 -16.98 -0.26 -3.93
C ALA A 336 -17.94 0.38 -4.93
N ASN A 337 -18.35 1.63 -4.70
CA ASN A 337 -19.20 2.36 -5.63
C ASN A 337 -18.40 2.83 -6.84
N ALA A 338 -17.17 3.31 -6.64
CA ALA A 338 -16.28 3.70 -7.73
C ALA A 338 -15.95 2.52 -8.66
N LYS A 339 -15.69 1.34 -8.09
CA LYS A 339 -15.47 0.09 -8.80
C LYS A 339 -16.69 -0.29 -9.64
N LEU A 340 -17.88 -0.28 -9.04
CA LEU A 340 -19.13 -0.58 -9.74
C LEU A 340 -19.36 0.40 -10.90
N ILE A 341 -19.12 1.70 -10.68
CA ILE A 341 -19.25 2.73 -11.73
C ILE A 341 -18.27 2.46 -12.88
N ARG A 342 -17.02 2.07 -12.59
CA ARG A 342 -16.02 1.75 -13.61
C ARG A 342 -16.43 0.52 -14.43
N GLU A 343 -16.81 -0.57 -13.77
CA GLU A 343 -17.29 -1.80 -14.44
C GLU A 343 -18.50 -1.52 -15.32
N LEU A 344 -19.47 -0.73 -14.83
CA LEU A 344 -20.63 -0.31 -15.63
C LEU A 344 -20.24 0.58 -16.82
N LYS A 345 -19.28 1.49 -16.66
CA LYS A 345 -18.78 2.35 -17.77
C LYS A 345 -18.07 1.50 -18.84
N GLU A 346 -17.25 0.53 -18.44
CA GLU A 346 -16.58 -0.41 -19.35
C GLU A 346 -17.60 -1.27 -20.11
N GLU A 347 -18.61 -1.80 -19.41
CA GLU A 347 -19.69 -2.57 -20.02
C GLU A 347 -20.51 -1.72 -21.02
N ILE A 348 -20.85 -0.48 -20.66
CA ILE A 348 -21.53 0.47 -21.57
C ILE A 348 -20.68 0.74 -22.82
N GLN A 349 -19.36 0.90 -22.66
CA GLN A 349 -18.49 1.16 -23.80
C GLN A 349 -18.40 -0.06 -24.73
N LYS A 350 -18.24 -1.26 -24.16
CA LYS A 350 -18.25 -2.51 -24.92
C LYS A 350 -19.56 -2.73 -25.66
N LEU A 351 -20.70 -2.46 -25.01
CA LEU A 351 -22.01 -2.53 -25.64
C LEU A 351 -22.17 -1.52 -26.78
N ARG A 352 -21.64 -0.29 -26.63
CA ARG A 352 -21.62 0.70 -27.72
C ARG A 352 -20.79 0.26 -28.90
N GLU A 353 -19.62 -0.35 -28.67
CA GLU A 353 -18.78 -0.90 -29.73
C GLU A 353 -19.48 -2.05 -30.48
N LEU A 354 -20.15 -2.95 -29.75
CA LEU A 354 -20.94 -4.03 -30.35
C LEU A 354 -22.12 -3.49 -31.19
N LEU A 355 -22.85 -2.49 -30.68
CA LEU A 355 -23.94 -1.85 -31.43
C LEU A 355 -23.42 -1.17 -32.70
N LYS A 356 -22.25 -0.53 -32.63
CA LYS A 356 -21.60 0.09 -33.78
C LYS A 356 -21.16 -0.95 -34.83
N GLN A 357 -20.71 -2.13 -34.39
CA GLN A 357 -20.38 -3.25 -35.30
C GLN A 357 -21.61 -3.81 -36.01
N GLU A 358 -22.78 -3.79 -35.37
CA GLU A 358 -24.07 -4.18 -36.00
C GLU A 358 -24.72 -3.03 -36.80
N GLY A 359 -24.03 -1.91 -37.00
CA GLY A 359 -24.50 -0.78 -37.81
C GLY A 359 -25.52 0.14 -37.12
N ILE A 360 -25.67 0.03 -35.79
CA ILE A 360 -26.56 0.88 -35.00
C ILE A 360 -25.74 2.01 -34.39
N ASP A 361 -25.84 3.22 -34.95
CA ASP A 361 -25.16 4.40 -34.39
C ASP A 361 -25.94 4.98 -33.20
N VAL A 362 -25.37 4.83 -32.00
CA VAL A 362 -25.97 5.28 -30.73
C VAL A 362 -25.94 6.81 -30.60
N CYS A 363 -25.18 7.53 -31.44
CA CYS A 363 -25.20 9.00 -31.47
C CYS A 363 -26.57 9.54 -31.91
N GLU A 364 -27.22 8.88 -32.88
CA GLU A 364 -28.55 9.30 -33.36
C GLU A 364 -29.64 9.14 -32.28
N ALA A 365 -29.50 8.17 -31.37
CA ALA A 365 -30.49 7.95 -30.30
C ALA A 365 -30.48 9.06 -29.24
N LYS A 366 -29.32 9.66 -28.95
CA LYS A 366 -29.20 10.80 -28.02
C LYS A 366 -29.65 12.11 -28.64
N GLU A 367 -29.34 12.33 -29.92
CA GLU A 367 -29.83 13.49 -30.65
C GLU A 367 -31.35 13.41 -30.85
N ALA A 368 -31.91 12.24 -31.12
CA ALA A 368 -33.35 12.01 -31.14
C ALA A 368 -33.98 12.30 -29.77
N LEU A 369 -33.44 11.77 -28.66
CA LEU A 369 -34.00 12.05 -27.32
C LEU A 369 -33.94 13.55 -26.97
N GLY A 370 -32.81 14.22 -27.24
CA GLY A 370 -32.64 15.65 -26.98
C GLY A 370 -33.50 16.54 -27.89
N TYR A 371 -33.78 16.10 -29.13
CA TYR A 371 -34.70 16.75 -30.05
C TYR A 371 -36.16 16.60 -29.58
N TYR A 372 -36.55 15.41 -29.12
CA TYR A 372 -37.88 15.13 -28.57
C TYR A 372 -38.13 15.87 -27.24
N GLU A 373 -37.16 15.94 -26.33
CA GLU A 373 -37.26 16.68 -25.07
C GLU A 373 -37.35 18.20 -25.26
N LYS A 374 -36.69 18.76 -26.28
CA LYS A 374 -36.80 20.19 -26.62
C LYS A 374 -38.17 20.54 -27.22
N LYS A 375 -38.77 19.64 -28.00
CA LYS A 375 -40.07 19.88 -28.65
C LYS A 375 -41.25 19.79 -27.66
N ASN A 376 -41.10 19.01 -26.58
CA ASN A 376 -42.15 18.79 -25.56
C ASN A 376 -42.23 19.85 -24.44
N LYS A 377 -41.47 20.95 -24.51
CA LYS A 377 -41.59 22.04 -23.53
C LYS A 377 -42.72 23.04 -23.82
N ASN A 378 -43.40 22.95 -24.97
CA ASN A 378 -44.34 23.99 -25.43
C ASN A 378 -45.71 23.49 -25.93
N THR A 379 -46.22 22.36 -25.44
CA THR A 379 -47.59 21.93 -25.76
C THR A 379 -48.31 21.44 -24.50
N PRO A 380 -49.46 22.05 -24.12
CA PRO A 380 -50.27 21.55 -23.03
C PRO A 380 -51.07 20.33 -23.50
N TYR A 381 -51.02 19.28 -22.69
CA TYR A 381 -51.99 18.18 -22.57
C TYR A 381 -52.66 17.74 -23.86
N TRP A 382 -52.18 16.67 -24.47
CA TRP A 382 -52.84 15.48 -25.04
C TRP A 382 -51.67 14.53 -25.42
N TRP A 383 -51.85 13.25 -25.73
CA TRP A 383 -50.81 12.26 -26.16
C TRP A 383 -50.13 11.39 -25.08
N ASP A 384 -50.90 10.54 -24.39
CA ASP A 384 -50.37 9.38 -23.65
C ASP A 384 -50.48 8.04 -24.42
N GLU A 385 -51.48 7.85 -25.30
CA GLU A 385 -51.75 6.52 -25.89
C GLU A 385 -50.76 6.08 -26.98
N GLU A 386 -50.30 6.97 -27.86
CA GLU A 386 -49.39 6.58 -28.94
C GLU A 386 -47.96 6.27 -28.46
N ILE A 387 -47.49 6.99 -27.44
CA ILE A 387 -46.18 6.77 -26.83
C ILE A 387 -46.20 5.45 -26.04
N ASP A 388 -47.26 5.17 -25.27
CA ASP A 388 -47.42 3.88 -24.60
C ASP A 388 -47.51 2.73 -25.60
N THR A 389 -48.16 2.95 -26.75
CA THR A 389 -48.23 1.96 -27.82
C THR A 389 -46.87 1.71 -28.46
N ALA A 390 -46.07 2.76 -28.71
CA ALA A 390 -44.72 2.66 -29.25
C ALA A 390 -43.73 1.99 -28.27
N ILE A 391 -43.84 2.29 -26.97
CA ILE A 391 -43.05 1.65 -25.91
C ILE A 391 -43.43 0.17 -25.79
N LYS A 392 -44.72 -0.17 -25.81
CA LYS A 392 -45.20 -1.57 -25.82
C LYS A 392 -44.69 -2.33 -27.04
N GLN A 393 -44.73 -1.74 -28.24
CA GLN A 393 -44.22 -2.37 -29.46
C GLN A 393 -42.70 -2.59 -29.42
N LYS A 394 -41.92 -1.62 -28.91
CA LYS A 394 -40.46 -1.77 -28.75
C LYS A 394 -40.10 -2.83 -27.70
N LYS A 395 -40.84 -2.87 -26.58
CA LYS A 395 -40.66 -3.89 -25.54
C LYS A 395 -40.97 -5.30 -26.07
N GLN A 396 -42.03 -5.44 -26.86
CA GLN A 396 -42.42 -6.70 -27.49
C GLN A 396 -41.37 -7.20 -28.50
N LYS A 397 -40.77 -6.30 -29.30
CA LYS A 397 -39.64 -6.64 -30.19
C LYS A 397 -38.39 -7.08 -29.41
N TYR A 398 -38.11 -6.44 -28.27
CA TYR A 398 -36.96 -6.79 -27.44
C TYR A 398 -37.13 -8.16 -26.75
N GLU A 399 -38.34 -8.47 -26.28
CA GLU A 399 -38.67 -9.79 -25.72
C GLU A 399 -38.61 -10.90 -26.78
N GLN A 400 -39.03 -10.62 -28.02
CA GLN A 400 -38.86 -11.54 -29.15
C GLN A 400 -37.38 -11.80 -29.48
N TYR A 401 -36.52 -10.77 -29.41
CA TYR A 401 -35.07 -10.91 -29.59
C TYR A 401 -34.44 -11.79 -28.49
N LEU A 402 -34.80 -11.59 -27.22
CA LEU A 402 -34.32 -12.44 -26.11
C LEU A 402 -34.78 -13.90 -26.24
N SER A 403 -36.02 -14.11 -26.69
CA SER A 403 -36.57 -15.45 -26.98
C SER A 403 -35.83 -16.14 -28.13
N ALA A 404 -35.49 -15.42 -29.20
CA ALA A 404 -34.70 -15.93 -30.31
C ALA A 404 -33.27 -16.30 -29.88
N LYS A 405 -32.65 -15.52 -28.99
CA LYS A 405 -31.29 -15.77 -28.48
C LYS A 405 -31.20 -16.99 -27.56
N ASN A 406 -32.28 -17.31 -26.82
CA ASN A 406 -32.35 -18.51 -25.98
C ASN A 406 -32.59 -19.81 -26.77
N ARG A 407 -33.03 -19.74 -28.03
CA ARG A 407 -33.17 -20.94 -28.90
C ARG A 407 -31.84 -21.43 -29.48
N TYR A 408 -30.78 -20.62 -29.45
CA TYR A 408 -29.44 -21.00 -29.91
C TYR A 408 -28.53 -21.55 -28.80
N LYS A 409 -29.06 -21.83 -27.61
CA LYS A 409 -28.33 -22.45 -26.49
C LYS A 409 -28.74 -23.90 -26.18
N LEU A 410 -29.61 -24.50 -26.98
CA LEU A 410 -30.05 -25.90 -26.88
C LEU A 410 -30.00 -26.56 -28.26
N VAL A 411 -28.78 -26.68 -28.82
CA VAL A 411 -28.35 -27.76 -29.72
C VAL A 411 -26.92 -28.10 -29.35
#